data_AF-A0A7J5TVF4-F1
#
_entry.id   AF-A0A7J5TVF4-F1
#
_cell.length_a   1.000
_cell.length_b   1.000
_cell.length_c   1.000
_cell.angle_alpha   90.00
_cell.angle_beta   90.00
_cell.angle_gamma   90.00
#
_symmetry.space_group_name_H-M   'P 1'
#
loop_
_entity.id
_entity.type
_entity.pdbx_description
1 polymer ?
#
loop_
_entity_poly.entity_id
_entity_poly.type
_entity_poly.pdbx_seq_one_letter_code
_entity_poly.pdbx_strand_id
1 'polypeptide(L)'
;MKSRLFLAALCLFGITARAQTKPATTTPPAVVSLIEGITDKQFMPDTAFVALSKQDEAQLAKEPVANWGLAQESGGSMTYYNLVIGTLSYQLVITRPPKSAYPIATLLRYSTPKSKPEPLARGTLRPVEAGKPK
;
A
#
# COMPACT_ATOMS: atom_id res chain seq x y z
N MET A 1 16.55 -55.45 34.71
CA MET A 1 16.23 -54.80 33.42
C MET A 1 15.89 -53.35 33.69
N LYS A 2 16.93 -52.51 33.76
CA LYS A 2 16.85 -51.04 33.89
C LYS A 2 16.80 -50.47 32.47
N SER A 3 16.23 -49.28 32.28
CA SER A 3 16.28 -48.47 31.04
C SER A 3 15.11 -48.59 30.05
N ARG A 4 13.87 -48.27 30.46
CA ARG A 4 12.82 -47.84 29.51
C ARG A 4 11.88 -46.73 29.99
N LEU A 5 12.18 -46.05 31.11
CA LEU A 5 11.31 -45.00 31.66
C LEU A 5 11.74 -43.57 31.33
N PHE A 6 12.89 -43.37 30.70
CA PHE A 6 13.43 -42.04 30.43
C PHE A 6 12.98 -41.39 29.11
N LEU A 7 12.26 -42.11 28.25
CA LEU A 7 11.90 -41.60 26.92
C LEU A 7 10.58 -40.81 26.85
N ALA A 8 9.74 -40.86 27.90
CA ALA A 8 8.43 -40.22 27.88
C ALA A 8 8.42 -38.77 28.40
N ALA A 9 9.49 -38.32 29.07
CA ALA A 9 9.51 -37.02 29.74
C ALA A 9 10.06 -35.87 28.87
N LEU A 10 10.65 -36.16 27.70
CA LEU A 10 11.41 -35.17 26.92
C LEU A 10 10.59 -34.45 25.82
N CYS A 11 9.27 -34.66 25.76
CA CYS A 11 8.44 -34.06 24.69
C CYS A 11 7.54 -32.89 25.16
N LEU A 12 7.70 -32.39 26.39
CA LEU A 12 6.79 -31.38 26.96
C LEU A 12 7.25 -29.91 26.87
N PHE A 13 8.37 -29.63 26.22
CA PHE A 13 8.77 -28.26 25.91
C PHE A 13 8.76 -28.00 24.41
N GLY A 14 7.60 -28.25 23.79
CA GLY A 14 7.22 -27.58 22.55
C GLY A 14 7.03 -26.10 22.85
N ILE A 15 8.13 -25.36 22.87
CA ILE A 15 8.11 -23.89 22.90
C ILE A 15 7.30 -23.49 21.68
N THR A 16 6.07 -23.05 21.90
CA THR A 16 5.32 -22.35 20.86
C THR A 16 6.10 -21.07 20.61
N ALA A 17 6.98 -21.11 19.60
CA ALA A 17 7.47 -19.90 18.99
C ALA A 17 6.22 -19.19 18.45
N ARG A 18 5.64 -18.30 19.27
CA ARG A 18 4.75 -17.29 18.75
C ARG A 18 5.61 -16.50 17.79
N ALA A 19 5.49 -16.81 16.50
CA ALA A 19 5.93 -15.93 15.45
C ALA A 19 5.32 -14.57 15.82
N GLN A 20 6.15 -13.65 16.29
CA GLN A 20 5.75 -12.30 16.56
C GLN A 20 5.44 -11.70 15.19
N THR A 21 4.20 -11.89 14.75
CA THR A 21 3.66 -11.14 13.63
C THR A 21 3.63 -9.72 14.13
N LYS A 22 4.71 -8.98 13.84
CA LYS A 22 4.71 -7.52 13.88
C LYS A 22 3.37 -7.11 13.25
N PRO A 23 2.54 -6.29 13.93
CA PRO A 23 1.25 -5.90 13.37
C PRO A 23 1.50 -5.49 11.94
N ALA A 24 0.82 -6.15 10.98
CA ALA A 24 0.93 -5.79 9.59
C ALA A 24 0.69 -4.29 9.56
N THR A 25 1.74 -3.52 9.29
CA THR A 25 1.56 -2.08 9.12
C THR A 25 0.57 -2.01 7.97
N THR A 26 -0.57 -1.40 8.19
CA THR A 26 -1.57 -1.20 7.15
C THR A 26 -1.29 0.16 6.52
N THR A 27 -1.67 0.33 5.25
CA THR A 27 -1.53 1.66 4.63
C THR A 27 -2.34 2.67 5.47
N PRO A 28 -1.76 3.80 5.90
CA PRO A 28 -2.43 4.75 6.77
C PRO A 28 -3.74 5.27 6.15
N PRO A 29 -4.79 5.52 6.96
CA PRO A 29 -6.09 5.96 6.45
C PRO A 29 -6.01 7.22 5.58
N ALA A 30 -5.13 8.18 5.91
CA ALA A 30 -4.96 9.40 5.11
C ALA A 30 -4.49 9.11 3.68
N VAL A 31 -3.58 8.14 3.51
CA VAL A 31 -3.11 7.70 2.18
C VAL A 31 -4.22 6.97 1.43
N VAL A 32 -5.01 6.16 2.13
CA VAL A 32 -6.20 5.50 1.54
C VAL A 32 -7.17 6.56 1.03
N SER A 33 -7.65 7.47 1.88
CA SER A 33 -8.62 8.51 1.50
C SER A 33 -8.10 9.43 0.39
N LEU A 34 -6.80 9.70 0.35
CA LEU A 34 -6.18 10.43 -0.75
C LEU A 34 -6.33 9.70 -2.09
N ILE A 35 -5.96 8.42 -2.14
CA ILE A 35 -6.07 7.61 -3.36
C ILE A 35 -7.53 7.49 -3.79
N GLU A 36 -8.45 7.30 -2.85
CA GLU A 36 -9.88 7.25 -3.13
C GLU A 36 -10.43 8.58 -3.63
N GLY A 37 -9.92 9.71 -3.11
CA GLY A 37 -10.26 11.05 -3.56
C GLY A 37 -9.76 11.36 -4.96
N ILE A 38 -8.57 10.89 -5.33
CA ILE A 38 -8.02 11.07 -6.70
C ILE A 38 -8.75 10.21 -7.73
N THR A 39 -9.21 9.02 -7.33
CA THR A 39 -9.68 7.98 -8.27
C THR A 39 -11.18 7.78 -8.29
N ASP A 40 -11.90 8.34 -7.32
CA ASP A 40 -13.33 8.09 -7.06
C ASP A 40 -13.68 6.60 -6.98
N LYS A 41 -12.74 5.80 -6.47
CA LYS A 41 -12.83 4.35 -6.30
C LYS A 41 -12.46 3.99 -4.88
N GLN A 42 -12.99 2.88 -4.39
CA GLN A 42 -12.57 2.32 -3.12
C GLN A 42 -11.18 1.70 -3.29
N PHE A 43 -10.24 2.07 -2.41
CA PHE A 43 -8.88 1.54 -2.45
C PHE A 43 -8.70 0.46 -1.40
N MET A 44 -8.34 -0.75 -1.85
CA MET A 44 -8.08 -1.91 -1.01
C MET A 44 -6.57 -2.17 -0.96
N PRO A 45 -5.85 -1.74 0.09
CA PRO A 45 -4.41 -1.88 0.17
C PRO A 45 -3.97 -3.35 0.23
N ASP A 46 -2.94 -3.71 -0.53
CA ASP A 46 -2.38 -5.08 -0.57
C ASP A 46 -1.49 -5.36 0.65
N THR A 47 -0.72 -4.35 1.08
CA THR A 47 0.22 -4.38 2.23
C THR A 47 0.68 -2.95 2.55
N ALA A 48 1.24 -2.67 3.72
CA ALA A 48 2.01 -1.42 3.89
C ALA A 48 3.46 -1.59 3.44
N PHE A 49 3.99 -0.48 2.93
CA PHE A 49 5.38 -0.37 2.54
C PHE A 49 6.18 0.30 3.66
N VAL A 50 7.33 -0.29 3.99
CA VAL A 50 8.28 0.27 4.97
C VAL A 50 8.78 1.66 4.55
N ALA A 51 8.77 1.96 3.24
CA ALA A 51 9.23 3.22 2.69
C ALA A 51 8.31 4.41 3.00
N LEU A 52 7.04 4.18 3.35
CA LEU A 52 6.14 5.26 3.74
C LEU A 52 6.56 5.82 5.10
N SER A 53 7.18 7.00 5.08
CA SER A 53 7.58 7.69 6.30
C SER A 53 6.44 8.53 6.88
N LYS A 54 6.55 8.88 8.17
CA LYS A 54 5.62 9.83 8.81
C LYS A 54 5.60 11.19 8.12
N GLN A 55 6.73 11.60 7.54
CA GLN A 55 6.81 12.85 6.79
C GLN A 55 5.99 12.77 5.50
N ASP A 56 6.11 11.66 4.75
CA ASP A 56 5.31 11.45 3.53
C ASP A 56 3.83 11.42 3.86
N GLU A 57 3.42 10.69 4.90
CA GLU A 57 2.03 10.65 5.36
C GLU A 57 1.53 12.06 5.70
N ALA A 58 2.30 12.83 6.46
CA ALA A 58 1.91 14.19 6.86
C ALA A 58 1.84 15.17 5.68
N GLN A 59 2.67 15.00 4.65
CA GLN A 59 2.63 15.82 3.43
C GLN A 59 1.42 15.43 2.57
N LEU A 60 1.28 14.14 2.26
CA LEU A 60 0.19 13.61 1.45
C LEU A 60 -1.19 13.89 2.07
N ALA A 61 -1.31 13.87 3.39
CA ALA A 61 -2.56 14.18 4.10
C ALA A 61 -2.95 15.67 4.03
N LYS A 62 -1.99 16.57 3.84
CA LYS A 62 -2.24 18.02 3.79
C LYS A 62 -2.57 18.50 2.38
N GLU A 63 -2.06 17.82 1.36
CA GLU A 63 -2.27 18.24 -0.02
C GLU A 63 -3.70 17.91 -0.49
N PRO A 64 -4.48 18.92 -0.89
CA PRO A 64 -5.78 18.69 -1.50
C PRO A 64 -5.67 17.84 -2.77
N VAL A 65 -6.70 17.04 -3.05
CA VAL A 65 -6.80 16.27 -4.30
C VAL A 65 -6.66 17.18 -5.53
N ALA A 66 -7.15 18.42 -5.46
CA ALA A 66 -7.05 19.40 -6.54
C ALA A 66 -5.61 19.83 -6.90
N ASN A 67 -4.63 19.60 -6.02
CA ASN A 67 -3.22 19.87 -6.30
C ASN A 67 -2.56 18.76 -7.14
N TRP A 68 -3.24 17.63 -7.32
CA TRP A 68 -2.77 16.57 -8.21
C TRP A 68 -2.99 16.97 -9.66
N GLY A 69 -1.99 16.70 -10.49
CA GLY A 69 -2.09 16.86 -11.93
C GLY A 69 -3.21 16.00 -12.52
N LEU A 70 -3.77 16.46 -13.63
CA LEU A 70 -4.81 15.75 -14.36
C LEU A 70 -4.35 14.35 -14.79
N ALA A 71 -5.31 13.43 -14.93
CA ALA A 71 -5.06 12.08 -15.42
C ALA A 71 -4.27 12.11 -16.74
N GLN A 72 -3.12 11.43 -16.76
CA GLN A 72 -2.29 11.26 -17.96
C GLN A 72 -2.34 9.80 -18.38
N GLU A 73 -2.65 9.55 -19.66
CA GLU A 73 -2.69 8.19 -20.20
C GLU A 73 -1.37 7.81 -20.86
N SER A 74 -0.95 6.55 -20.71
CA SER A 74 0.24 6.01 -21.34
C SER A 74 0.02 4.56 -21.74
N GLY A 75 0.31 4.23 -23.00
CA GLY A 75 0.28 2.85 -23.51
C GLY A 75 -1.09 2.15 -23.43
N GLY A 76 -2.20 2.89 -23.30
CA GLY A 76 -3.57 2.36 -23.31
C GLY A 76 -4.00 1.52 -22.09
N SER A 77 -3.07 1.14 -21.20
CA SER A 77 -3.36 0.35 -19.99
C SER A 77 -2.86 0.99 -18.70
N MET A 78 -2.23 2.16 -18.79
CA MET A 78 -1.70 2.91 -17.66
C MET A 78 -2.28 4.32 -17.66
N THR A 79 -2.74 4.74 -16.48
CA THR A 79 -3.09 6.13 -16.18
C THR A 79 -2.25 6.57 -14.99
N TYR A 80 -1.74 7.79 -15.00
CA TYR A 80 -1.00 8.32 -13.85
C TYR A 80 -1.36 9.75 -13.51
N TYR A 81 -1.16 10.09 -12.24
CA TYR A 81 -1.36 11.42 -11.67
C TYR A 81 -0.08 11.81 -10.96
N ASN A 82 0.36 13.05 -11.11
CA ASN A 82 1.58 13.56 -10.49
C ASN A 82 1.26 14.61 -9.44
N LEU A 83 2.03 14.65 -8.37
CA LEU A 83 2.03 15.71 -7.38
C LEU A 83 3.48 16.10 -7.09
N VAL A 84 3.76 17.39 -7.04
CA VAL A 84 5.09 17.91 -6.71
C VAL A 84 4.97 18.79 -5.46
N ILE A 85 5.68 18.44 -4.41
CA ILE A 85 5.71 19.17 -3.13
C ILE A 85 7.16 19.56 -2.83
N GLY A 86 7.52 20.82 -3.12
CA GLY A 86 8.90 21.28 -2.98
C GLY A 86 9.86 20.42 -3.83
N THR A 87 10.74 19.68 -3.17
CA THR A 87 11.71 18.78 -3.82
C THR A 87 11.24 17.34 -3.98
N LEU A 88 10.11 16.97 -3.37
CA LEU A 88 9.55 15.62 -3.45
C LEU A 88 8.54 15.55 -4.59
N SER A 89 8.58 14.46 -5.34
CA SER A 89 7.60 14.18 -6.38
C SER A 89 6.90 12.86 -6.09
N TYR A 90 5.59 12.87 -6.12
CA TYR A 90 4.74 11.70 -5.94
C TYR A 90 4.03 11.40 -7.25
N GLN A 91 3.79 10.11 -7.48
CA GLN A 91 3.05 9.64 -8.64
C GLN A 91 2.10 8.54 -8.23
N LEU A 92 0.83 8.69 -8.56
CA LEU A 92 -0.15 7.63 -8.45
C LEU A 92 -0.27 6.98 -9.82
N VAL A 93 0.18 5.73 -9.92
CA VAL A 93 0.12 4.93 -11.15
C VAL A 93 -1.01 3.93 -11.04
N ILE A 94 -1.92 3.95 -12.00
CA ILE A 94 -3.02 3.00 -12.14
C ILE A 94 -2.72 2.12 -13.34
N THR A 95 -2.68 0.81 -13.13
CA THR A 95 -2.52 -0.17 -14.20
C THR A 95 -3.65 -1.18 -14.15
N ARG A 96 -4.05 -1.71 -15.31
CA ARG A 96 -4.91 -2.88 -15.38
C ARG A 96 -4.14 -4.05 -15.98
N PRO A 97 -3.60 -4.97 -15.17
CA PRO A 97 -2.96 -6.16 -15.68
C PRO A 97 -3.93 -6.99 -16.53
N PRO A 98 -3.42 -7.73 -17.54
CA PRO A 98 -4.24 -8.67 -18.29
C PRO A 98 -4.95 -9.64 -17.35
N LYS A 99 -6.23 -9.90 -17.60
CA LYS A 99 -7.09 -10.79 -16.80
C LYS A 99 -7.36 -10.33 -15.36
N SER A 100 -6.92 -9.13 -14.95
CA SER A 100 -7.29 -8.58 -13.66
C SER A 100 -8.73 -8.06 -13.67
N ALA A 101 -9.53 -8.47 -12.68
CA ALA A 101 -10.89 -7.96 -12.51
C ALA A 101 -10.92 -6.46 -12.19
N TYR A 102 -9.87 -5.97 -11.54
CA TYR A 102 -9.79 -4.60 -11.03
C TYR A 102 -8.44 -3.95 -11.37
N PRO A 103 -8.39 -2.63 -11.58
CA PRO A 103 -7.13 -1.89 -11.67
C PRO A 103 -6.35 -1.95 -10.36
N ILE A 104 -5.04 -1.83 -10.47
CA ILE A 104 -4.10 -1.71 -9.36
C ILE A 104 -3.61 -0.27 -9.31
N ALA A 105 -3.73 0.38 -8.16
CA ALA A 105 -3.11 1.66 -7.88
C ALA A 105 -1.82 1.45 -7.09
N THR A 106 -0.76 2.14 -7.51
CA THR A 106 0.53 2.18 -6.82
C THR A 106 0.94 3.63 -6.63
N LEU A 107 1.10 4.04 -5.36
CA LEU A 107 1.64 5.34 -5.00
C LEU A 107 3.16 5.24 -4.92
N LEU A 108 3.84 6.08 -5.67
CA LEU A 108 5.30 6.13 -5.79
C LEU A 108 5.81 7.48 -5.30
N ARG A 109 7.00 7.46 -4.70
CA ARG A 109 7.81 8.65 -4.42
C ARG A 109 9.09 8.64 -5.25
N TYR A 110 9.42 9.80 -5.78
CA TYR A 110 10.68 10.10 -6.43
C TYR A 110 11.40 11.14 -5.58
N SER A 111 12.61 10.81 -5.12
CA SER A 111 13.50 11.78 -4.45
C SER A 111 14.12 12.76 -5.44
N THR A 112 14.25 12.34 -6.71
CA THR A 112 14.59 13.19 -7.85
C THR A 112 13.90 12.67 -9.12
N PRO A 113 13.73 13.47 -10.19
CA PRO A 113 13.08 13.01 -11.43
C PRO A 113 13.74 11.79 -12.09
N LYS A 114 15.01 11.51 -11.80
CA LYS A 114 15.76 10.38 -12.36
C LYS A 114 15.96 9.22 -11.37
N SER A 115 15.55 9.38 -10.11
CA SER A 115 15.70 8.32 -9.12
C SER A 115 14.76 7.16 -9.41
N LYS A 116 15.17 5.95 -9.02
CA LYS A 116 14.27 4.81 -8.95
C LYS A 116 13.12 5.16 -7.98
N PRO A 117 11.85 5.01 -8.38
CA PRO A 117 10.73 5.30 -7.50
C PRO A 117 10.64 4.31 -6.34
N GLU A 118 10.24 4.82 -5.18
CA GLU A 118 9.95 4.04 -3.99
C GLU A 118 8.44 3.85 -3.84
N PRO A 119 7.94 2.61 -3.80
CA PRO A 119 6.53 2.37 -3.57
C PRO A 119 6.16 2.68 -2.11
N LEU A 120 5.17 3.54 -1.93
CA LEU A 120 4.65 3.96 -0.64
C LEU A 120 3.35 3.25 -0.29
N ALA A 121 2.52 2.97 -1.29
CA ALA A 121 1.29 2.21 -1.13
C ALA A 121 0.96 1.47 -2.44
N ARG A 122 0.29 0.34 -2.32
CA ARG A 122 -0.22 -0.44 -3.45
C ARG A 122 -1.49 -1.14 -3.04
N GLY A 123 -2.44 -1.20 -3.96
CA GLY A 123 -3.71 -1.85 -3.71
C GLY A 123 -4.59 -1.91 -4.94
N THR A 124 -5.75 -2.53 -4.76
CA THR A 124 -6.74 -2.72 -5.81
C THR A 124 -7.80 -1.61 -5.75
N LEU A 125 -8.22 -1.09 -6.90
CA LEU A 125 -9.29 -0.11 -7.01
C LEU A 125 -10.62 -0.79 -7.36
N ARG A 126 -11.58 -0.71 -6.46
CA ARG A 126 -12.94 -1.24 -6.66
C ARG A 126 -13.95 -0.11 -6.90
N PRO A 127 -15.04 -0.36 -7.64
CA PRO A 127 -16.16 0.57 -7.68
C PRO A 127 -16.66 0.87 -6.26
N VAL A 128 -17.03 2.11 -5.99
CA VAL A 128 -17.75 2.45 -4.76
C VAL A 128 -19.14 1.83 -4.87
N GLU A 129 -19.57 1.04 -3.89
CA GLU A 129 -20.94 0.53 -3.85
C GLU A 129 -21.92 1.71 -3.75
N ALA A 130 -22.84 1.80 -4.70
CA ALA A 130 -23.86 2.84 -4.69
C ALA A 130 -24.72 2.72 -3.42
N GLY A 131 -24.64 3.71 -2.53
CA GLY A 131 -25.49 3.81 -1.33
C GLY A 131 -24.77 4.01 0.01
N LYS A 132 -23.44 4.02 0.06
CA LYS A 132 -22.71 4.46 1.26
C LYS A 132 -22.32 5.94 1.13
N PRO A 133 -22.80 6.84 2.00
CA PRO A 133 -22.31 8.21 2.03
C PRO A 133 -20.82 8.21 2.43
N LYS A 134 -20.03 9.07 1.77
CA LYS A 134 -18.65 9.40 2.16
C LYS A 134 -18.67 10.23 3.45
#